data_AF-A0A936PNL1-F1
#
_entry.id   AF-A0A936PNL1-F1
#
_cell.length_a   1.000
_cell.length_b   1.000
_cell.length_c   1.000
_cell.angle_alpha   90.00
_cell.angle_beta   90.00
_cell.angle_gamma   90.00
#
_symmetry.space_group_name_H-M   'P 1'
#
loop_
_entity.id
_entity.type
_entity.pdbx_description
1 polymer ?
#
loop_
_entity_poly.entity_id
_entity_poly.type
_entity_poly.pdbx_seq_one_letter_code
_entity_poly.pdbx_strand_id
1 'polypeptide(L)'
;MFWAINHRPARLVIELEGPDGAWTPLYVARSDTYAWRRRELDQERLRGVVNQYSHLRDRRSYRAFAAFIAQKALAEHPEATRARVLMEERPSQRPEALRAGKTPPSKRRWEELYSRETP
;
A
#
# COMPACT_ATOMS: atom_id res chain seq x y z
N MET A 1 -21.92 -12.22 -7.76
CA MET A 1 -22.70 -11.06 -8.27
C MET A 1 -21.69 -10.01 -8.78
N PHE A 2 -21.61 -9.79 -10.09
CA PHE A 2 -20.64 -8.90 -10.76
C PHE A 2 -21.22 -7.49 -11.00
N TRP A 3 -21.69 -6.81 -9.95
CA TRP A 3 -22.61 -5.68 -10.17
C TRP A 3 -21.97 -4.29 -10.30
N ALA A 4 -20.67 -4.13 -10.11
CA ALA A 4 -19.96 -2.92 -10.49
C ALA A 4 -18.47 -3.21 -10.67
N ILE A 5 -17.92 -2.87 -11.85
CA ILE A 5 -16.47 -2.90 -12.06
C ILE A 5 -15.87 -1.77 -11.24
N ASN A 6 -15.00 -2.09 -10.28
CA ASN A 6 -14.24 -1.06 -9.57
C ASN A 6 -13.23 -0.42 -10.54
N HIS A 7 -13.55 0.78 -11.03
CA HIS A 7 -12.70 1.53 -11.94
C HIS A 7 -11.55 2.26 -11.23
N ARG A 8 -11.48 2.23 -9.90
CA ARG A 8 -10.43 2.85 -9.09
C ARG A 8 -10.01 1.91 -7.96
N PRO A 9 -9.45 0.73 -8.28
CA PRO A 9 -8.96 -0.18 -7.25
C PRO A 9 -7.91 0.53 -6.39
N ALA A 10 -8.01 0.34 -5.07
CA ALA A 10 -6.96 0.78 -4.19
C ALA A 10 -5.79 -0.20 -4.17
N ARG A 11 -4.61 0.33 -3.93
CA ARG A 11 -3.35 -0.39 -3.82
C ARG A 11 -2.70 -0.02 -2.50
N LEU A 12 -2.36 -1.04 -1.74
CA LEU A 12 -1.51 -0.90 -0.58
C LEU A 12 -0.09 -0.60 -1.04
N VAL A 13 0.51 0.44 -0.51
CA VAL A 13 1.90 0.80 -0.72
C VAL A 13 2.56 0.99 0.65
N ILE A 14 3.74 0.43 0.83
CA ILE A 14 4.53 0.52 2.06
C ILE A 14 5.90 1.03 1.65
N GLU A 15 6.34 2.09 2.31
CA GLU A 15 7.61 2.72 2.00
C GLU A 15 8.37 3.00 3.30
N LEU A 16 9.69 3.02 3.18
CA LEU A 16 10.61 3.29 4.28
C LEU A 16 11.39 4.57 4.02
N GLU A 17 11.61 5.34 5.07
CA GLU A 17 12.50 6.50 5.06
C GLU A 17 13.90 6.06 5.46
N GLY A 18 14.85 6.24 4.55
CA GLY A 18 16.26 5.98 4.81
C GLY A 18 16.90 7.02 5.75
N PRO A 19 18.16 6.81 6.17
CA PRO A 19 18.91 7.78 6.98
C PRO A 19 19.12 9.13 6.30
N ASP A 20 19.07 9.16 4.97
CA ASP A 20 19.17 10.33 4.11
C ASP A 20 17.84 11.10 3.96
N GLY A 21 16.76 10.60 4.57
CA GLY A 21 15.41 11.16 4.44
C GLY A 21 14.71 10.77 3.14
N ALA A 22 15.29 9.90 2.31
CA ALA A 22 14.68 9.45 1.07
C ALA A 22 13.64 8.35 1.34
N TRP A 23 12.47 8.48 0.71
CA TRP A 23 11.41 7.47 0.77
C TRP A 23 11.60 6.43 -0.34
N THR A 24 11.77 5.18 0.05
CA THR A 24 11.92 4.07 -0.88
C THR A 24 10.77 3.07 -0.71
N PRO A 25 10.05 2.71 -1.79
CA PRO A 25 9.00 1.71 -1.70
C PRO A 25 9.59 0.34 -1.35
N LEU A 26 9.04 -0.26 -0.31
CA LEU A 26 9.37 -1.61 0.13
C LEU A 26 8.38 -2.62 -0.46
N TYR A 27 7.10 -2.22 -0.52
CA TYR A 27 6.04 -3.01 -1.11
C TYR A 27 5.07 -2.13 -1.88
N VAL A 28 4.71 -2.57 -3.08
CA VAL A 28 3.61 -2.00 -3.87
C VAL A 28 2.74 -3.15 -4.31
N ALA A 29 1.45 -3.11 -3.96
CA ALA A 29 0.52 -4.17 -4.34
C ALA A 29 0.58 -4.46 -5.85
N ARG A 30 0.83 -5.73 -6.19
CA ARG A 30 0.99 -6.25 -7.56
C ARG A 30 2.21 -5.71 -8.33
N SER A 31 3.20 -5.15 -7.65
CA SER A 31 4.53 -4.89 -8.24
C SER A 31 5.41 -6.12 -8.13
N ASP A 32 6.14 -6.45 -9.18
CA ASP A 32 7.19 -7.47 -9.14
C ASP A 32 8.53 -6.91 -8.61
N THR A 33 8.69 -5.59 -8.61
CA THR A 33 9.91 -4.91 -8.12
C THR A 33 9.88 -4.70 -6.61
N TYR A 34 8.76 -4.21 -6.08
CA TYR A 34 8.60 -3.90 -4.66
C TYR A 34 7.67 -4.94 -4.03
N ALA A 35 8.25 -6.08 -3.66
CA ALA A 35 7.53 -7.31 -3.33
C ALA A 35 7.78 -7.84 -1.91
N TRP A 36 8.19 -6.98 -0.97
CA TRP A 36 8.41 -7.38 0.42
C TRP A 36 7.16 -8.07 1.00
N ARG A 37 7.37 -9.23 1.64
CA ARG A 37 6.32 -10.10 2.18
C ARG A 37 5.14 -10.37 1.22
N ARG A 38 5.36 -10.38 -0.10
CA ARG A 38 4.32 -10.65 -1.11
C ARG A 38 3.49 -11.89 -0.80
N ARG A 39 4.12 -12.98 -0.35
CA ARG A 39 3.43 -14.24 -0.02
C ARG A 39 2.37 -14.10 1.07
N GLU A 40 2.48 -13.09 1.93
CA GLU A 40 1.50 -12.76 2.95
C GLU A 40 0.54 -11.70 2.41
N LEU A 41 1.07 -10.57 1.94
CA LEU A 41 0.28 -9.39 1.55
C LEU A 41 -0.60 -9.59 0.32
N ASP A 42 -0.22 -10.48 -0.61
CA ASP A 42 -1.02 -10.81 -1.80
C ASP A 42 -2.05 -11.93 -1.55
N GLN A 43 -2.10 -12.54 -0.35
CA GLN A 43 -3.07 -13.60 -0.04
C GLN A 43 -4.50 -13.09 -0.16
N GLU A 44 -5.41 -13.97 -0.58
CA GLU A 44 -6.82 -13.62 -0.79
C GLU A 44 -7.50 -13.01 0.45
N ARG A 45 -7.16 -13.50 1.65
CA ARG A 45 -7.69 -12.94 2.90
C ARG A 45 -7.27 -11.47 3.09
N LEU A 46 -5.99 -11.17 2.89
CA LEU A 46 -5.48 -9.81 3.00
C LEU A 46 -5.96 -8.93 1.83
N ARG A 47 -6.12 -9.49 0.63
CA ARG A 47 -6.74 -8.79 -0.50
C ARG A 47 -8.16 -8.33 -0.17
N GLY A 48 -8.97 -9.20 0.45
CA GLY A 48 -10.31 -8.85 0.91
C GLY A 48 -10.29 -7.70 1.91
N VAL A 49 -9.38 -7.75 2.89
CA VAL A 49 -9.20 -6.71 3.91
C VAL A 49 -8.73 -5.37 3.32
N VAL A 50 -7.73 -5.38 2.43
CA VAL A 50 -7.25 -4.17 1.72
C VAL A 50 -8.37 -3.57 0.88
N ASN A 51 -9.13 -4.39 0.17
CA ASN A 51 -10.30 -3.92 -0.59
C ASN A 51 -11.38 -3.35 0.34
N GLN A 52 -11.61 -3.96 1.50
CA GLN A 52 -12.55 -3.47 2.49
C GLN A 52 -12.13 -2.09 3.01
N TYR A 53 -10.86 -1.92 3.39
CA TYR A 53 -10.27 -0.63 3.75
C TYR A 53 -10.41 0.40 2.62
N SER A 54 -10.27 -0.01 1.36
CA SER A 54 -10.49 0.92 0.25
C SER A 54 -11.91 1.47 0.11
N HIS A 55 -12.92 0.82 0.70
CA HIS A 55 -14.32 1.23 0.58
C HIS A 55 -14.92 1.75 1.89
N LEU A 56 -14.41 1.31 3.04
CA LEU A 56 -14.96 1.63 4.35
C LEU A 56 -14.62 3.06 4.80
N ARG A 57 -15.51 3.63 5.62
CA ARG A 57 -15.24 4.80 6.46
C ARG A 57 -14.44 4.47 7.72
N ASP A 58 -14.20 3.17 7.99
CA ASP A 58 -13.53 2.71 9.21
C ASP A 58 -12.00 2.85 9.12
N ARG A 59 -11.55 4.09 9.32
CA ARG A 59 -10.14 4.46 9.41
C ARG A 59 -9.44 3.80 10.62
N ARG A 60 -10.18 3.40 11.66
CA ARG A 60 -9.58 2.83 12.87
C ARG A 60 -8.98 1.45 12.58
N SER A 61 -9.72 0.59 11.89
CA SER A 61 -9.24 -0.73 11.50
C SER A 61 -8.03 -0.64 10.55
N TYR A 62 -8.04 0.32 9.62
CA TYR A 62 -6.88 0.59 8.77
C TYR A 62 -5.65 1.02 9.56
N ARG A 63 -5.78 1.92 10.54
CA ARG A 63 -4.67 2.37 11.39
C ARG A 63 -4.05 1.22 12.18
N ALA A 64 -4.87 0.32 12.73
CA ALA A 64 -4.35 -0.85 13.45
C ALA A 64 -3.55 -1.77 12.51
N PHE A 65 -4.06 -2.01 11.30
CA PHE A 65 -3.34 -2.76 10.27
C PHE A 65 -2.05 -2.06 9.84
N ALA A 66 -2.11 -0.75 9.58
CA ALA A 66 -0.97 0.05 9.15
C ALA A 66 0.13 0.08 10.23
N ALA A 67 -0.23 0.24 11.51
CA ALA A 67 0.70 0.18 12.63
C ALA A 67 1.40 -1.19 12.71
N PHE A 68 0.62 -2.28 12.65
CA PHE A 68 1.17 -3.64 12.69
C PHE A 68 2.17 -3.91 11.56
N ILE A 69 1.84 -3.51 10.33
CA ILE A 69 2.71 -3.70 9.17
C ILE A 69 3.94 -2.79 9.24
N ALA A 70 3.78 -1.53 9.66
CA ALA A 70 4.88 -0.58 9.80
C ALA A 70 5.89 -1.06 10.86
N GLN A 71 5.43 -1.56 12.00
CA GLN A 71 6.29 -2.15 13.02
C GLN A 71 7.09 -3.34 12.50
N LYS A 72 6.45 -4.24 11.72
CA LYS A 72 7.16 -5.35 11.06
C LYS A 72 8.22 -4.85 10.09
N ALA A 73 7.89 -3.87 9.26
CA ALA A 73 8.82 -3.31 8.29
C ALA A 73 10.04 -2.68 8.98
N LEU A 74 9.83 -1.88 10.03
CA LEU A 74 10.91 -1.25 10.82
C LEU A 74 11.75 -2.26 11.61
N ALA A 75 11.16 -3.39 12.03
CA ALA A 75 11.90 -4.45 12.71
C ALA A 75 12.84 -5.21 11.75
N GLU A 76 12.44 -5.38 10.49
CA GLU A 76 13.23 -6.08 9.46
C GLU A 76 14.23 -5.17 8.74
N HIS A 77 13.99 -3.86 8.75
CA HIS A 77 14.84 -2.84 8.13
C HIS A 77 15.35 -1.87 9.20
N PRO A 78 16.33 -2.29 10.03
CA PRO A 78 16.83 -1.50 11.14
C PRO A 78 17.53 -0.19 10.70
N GLU A 79 17.91 -0.08 9.44
CA GLU A 79 18.44 1.13 8.82
C GLU A 79 17.38 2.21 8.56
N ALA A 80 16.10 1.84 8.51
CA ALA A 80 15.02 2.78 8.27
C ALA A 80 14.66 3.56 9.53
N THR A 81 14.41 4.86 9.36
CA THR A 81 14.03 5.77 10.45
C THR A 81 12.51 5.80 10.65
N ARG A 82 11.76 5.73 9.55
CA ARG A 82 10.30 5.72 9.53
C ARG A 82 9.75 4.77 8.47
N ALA A 83 8.49 4.39 8.67
CA ALA A 83 7.70 3.64 7.71
C ALA A 83 6.39 4.39 7.44
N ARG A 84 5.96 4.46 6.18
CA ARG A 84 4.64 4.95 5.80
C ARG A 84 3.84 3.87 5.10
N VAL A 85 2.57 3.78 5.47
CA VAL A 85 1.61 2.87 4.85
C VAL A 85 0.53 3.70 4.17
N LEU A 86 0.41 3.48 2.87
CA LEU A 86 -0.40 4.25 1.96
C LEU A 86 -1.48 3.37 1.34
N MET A 87 -2.67 3.94 1.20
CA MET A 87 -3.72 3.40 0.33
C MET A 87 -3.85 4.32 -0.87
N GLU A 88 -3.39 3.87 -2.03
CA GLU A 88 -3.46 4.62 -3.28
C GLU A 88 -4.62 4.15 -4.15
N GLU A 89 -5.49 5.05 -4.59
CA GLU A 89 -6.42 4.74 -5.68
C GLU A 89 -5.72 4.94 -7.02
N ARG A 90 -5.73 3.89 -7.86
CA ARG A 90 -5.27 4.01 -9.24
C ARG A 90 -6.44 3.75 -10.19
N PRO A 91 -6.77 4.69 -11.10
CA PRO A 91 -7.81 4.43 -12.07
C PRO A 91 -7.39 3.28 -12.99
N SER A 92 -8.30 2.35 -13.19
CA SER A 92 -8.15 1.27 -14.16
C SER A 92 -7.98 1.88 -15.54
N GLN A 93 -6.88 1.55 -16.20
CA GLN A 93 -6.60 2.07 -17.53
C GLN A 93 -7.42 1.34 -18.60
N ARG A 94 -7.71 2.05 -19.69
CA ARG A 94 -8.19 1.42 -20.91
C ARG A 94 -7.05 0.58 -21.53
N PRO A 95 -7.37 -0.54 -22.21
CA PRO A 95 -6.36 -1.40 -22.82
C PRO A 95 -5.36 -0.67 -23.71
N GLU A 96 -5.79 0.35 -24.44
CA GLU A 96 -4.94 1.14 -25.34
C GLU A 96 -3.87 1.94 -24.57
N ALA A 97 -4.20 2.47 -23.38
CA ALA A 97 -3.27 3.22 -22.55
C ALA A 97 -2.23 2.30 -21.88
N LEU A 98 -2.63 1.07 -21.52
CA LEU A 98 -1.72 0.05 -20.99
C LEU A 98 -0.68 -0.36 -22.04
N ARG A 99 -1.11 -0.57 -23.29
CA ARG A 99 -0.20 -0.89 -24.40
C ARG A 99 0.80 0.23 -24.68
N ALA A 100 0.41 1.48 -24.45
CA ALA A 100 1.28 2.65 -24.59
C ALA A 100 2.25 2.86 -23.40
N GLY A 101 2.26 1.95 -22.41
CA GLY A 101 3.17 2.02 -21.26
C GLY A 101 2.90 3.19 -20.29
N LYS A 102 1.77 3.87 -20.41
CA LYS A 102 1.45 5.00 -19.54
C LYS A 102 1.10 4.47 -18.15
N THR A 103 1.65 5.04 -17.09
CA THR A 103 1.19 4.76 -15.70
C THR A 103 0.21 5.86 -15.30
N PRO A 104 -1.01 5.53 -14.83
CA PRO A 104 -1.96 6.56 -14.46
C PRO A 104 -1.52 7.24 -13.15
N PRO A 105 -1.84 8.52 -12.95
CA PRO A 105 -1.60 9.19 -11.68
C PRO A 105 -2.37 8.48 -10.56
N SER A 106 -1.70 8.16 -9.46
CA SER A 106 -2.32 7.64 -8.25
C SER A 106 -2.86 8.79 -7.40
N LYS A 107 -3.99 8.56 -6.72
CA LYS A 107 -4.48 9.45 -5.66
C LYS A 107 -4.25 8.78 -4.32
N ARG A 108 -3.52 9.44 -3.42
CA ARG A 108 -3.39 8.98 -2.04
C ARG A 108 -4.73 9.16 -1.34
N ARG A 109 -5.33 8.05 -0.92
CA ARG A 109 -6.58 8.05 -0.18
C ARG A 109 -6.30 8.14 1.31
N TRP A 110 -5.47 7.24 1.82
CA TRP A 110 -5.05 7.21 3.23
C TRP A 110 -3.54 7.11 3.34
N GLU A 111 -3.02 7.72 4.40
CA GLU A 111 -1.60 7.76 4.72
C GLU A 111 -1.49 7.74 6.24
N GLU A 112 -0.69 6.81 6.76
CA GLU A 112 -0.33 6.74 8.17
C GLU A 112 1.18 6.53 8.25
N LEU A 113 1.82 7.37 9.06
CA LEU A 113 3.27 7.46 9.23
C LEU A 113 3.63 6.95 10.62
N TYR A 114 4.65 6.12 10.68
CA TYR A 114 5.13 5.51 11.93
C TYR A 114 6.63 5.71 12.03
N SER A 115 7.06 6.19 13.20
CA SER A 115 8.47 6.29 13.55
C SER A 115 8.83 5.15 14.48
N ARG A 116 10.11 4.78 14.52
CA ARG A 116 10.61 3.74 15.42
C ARG A 116 10.37 4.05 16.91
N GLU A 117 10.18 5.32 17.24
CA GLU A 117 9.95 5.83 18.59
C GLU A 117 8.48 5.81 19.03
N THR A 118 7.54 5.46 18.14
CA THR A 118 6.10 5.49 18.44
C THR A 118 5.54 4.06 18.53
N PRO A 119 5.14 3.57 19.72
CA PRO A 119 4.50 2.27 19.88
C PRO A 119 3.09 2.21 19.26
#